data_AF-A0A9P8N8S3-F1
#
_entry.id   AF-A0A9P8N8S3-F1
#
_cell.length_a   1.000
_cell.length_b   1.000
_cell.length_c   1.000
_cell.angle_alpha   90.00
_cell.angle_beta   90.00
_cell.angle_gamma   90.00
#
_symmetry.space_group_name_H-M   'P 1'
#
loop_
_entity.id
_entity.type
_entity.pdbx_description
1 polymer ?
#
loop_
_entity_poly.entity_id
_entity_poly.type
_entity_poly.pdbx_seq_one_letter_code
_entity_poly.pdbx_strand_id
1 'polypeptide(L)'
;MIKSFAQDIAKIEVGKDWPYSFVRRNSDELGCTWFDGFDIARKRADNASRYRAYYELIGEKIEKYDILPCNTYNVDEKGFLLGVINRTKRVFSRADTANLYAHILYDK
;
A
#
# COMPACT_ATOMS: atom_id res chain seq x y z
N MET A 1 0.21 -4.29 17.24
CA MET A 1 -1.15 -4.12 16.67
C MET A 1 -2.00 -5.37 16.88
N ILE A 2 -1.79 -6.50 16.19
CA ILE A 2 -2.59 -7.74 16.41
C ILE A 2 -2.47 -8.29 17.84
N LYS A 3 -1.25 -8.27 18.41
CA LYS A 3 -1.02 -8.66 19.81
C LYS A 3 -1.90 -7.87 20.78
N SER A 4 -1.95 -6.54 20.61
CA SER A 4 -2.72 -5.62 21.44
C SER A 4 -4.21 -5.96 21.38
N PHE A 5 -4.76 -6.12 20.17
CA PHE A 5 -6.16 -6.53 20.01
C PHE A 5 -6.47 -7.89 20.66
N ALA A 6 -5.59 -8.88 20.50
CA ALA A 6 -5.78 -10.18 21.12
C ALA A 6 -5.77 -10.10 22.66
N GLN A 7 -4.87 -9.28 23.23
CA GLN A 7 -4.85 -9.01 24.68
C GLN A 7 -6.12 -8.30 25.13
N ASP A 8 -6.58 -7.31 24.36
CA ASP A 8 -7.77 -6.52 24.70
C ASP A 8 -9.04 -7.37 24.67
N ILE A 9 -9.15 -8.32 23.73
CA ILE A 9 -10.28 -9.24 23.62
C ILE A 9 -10.20 -10.31 24.70
N ALA A 10 -9.05 -10.97 24.84
CA ALA A 10 -8.88 -12.10 25.74
C ALA A 10 -8.71 -11.69 27.21
N LYS A 11 -8.51 -10.39 27.49
CA LYS A 11 -8.24 -9.82 28.82
C LYS A 11 -7.07 -10.47 29.55
N ILE A 12 -6.14 -11.06 28.79
CA ILE A 12 -4.93 -11.70 29.28
C ILE A 12 -3.72 -11.17 28.52
N GLU A 13 -2.56 -11.23 29.15
CA GLU A 13 -1.32 -10.95 28.46
C GLU A 13 -0.97 -12.12 27.54
N VAL A 14 -0.79 -11.85 26.24
CA VAL A 14 -0.40 -12.88 25.27
C VAL A 14 1.10 -12.82 25.05
N GLY A 15 1.69 -13.98 24.74
CA GLY A 15 3.12 -14.09 24.44
C GLY A 15 3.54 -13.21 23.24
N LYS A 16 4.80 -12.80 23.20
CA LYS A 16 5.37 -11.99 22.11
C LYS A 16 5.12 -12.59 20.73
N ASP A 17 5.27 -13.92 20.61
CA ASP A 17 5.13 -14.66 19.35
C ASP A 17 3.72 -15.21 19.11
N TRP A 18 2.75 -14.82 19.95
CA TRP A 18 1.37 -15.25 19.81
C TRP A 18 0.77 -14.91 18.43
N PRO A 19 0.97 -13.70 17.85
CA PRO A 19 0.42 -13.39 16.53
C PRO A 19 0.97 -14.31 15.42
N TYR A 20 2.25 -14.66 15.50
CA TYR A 20 2.86 -15.59 14.55
C TYR A 20 2.28 -17.00 14.71
N SER A 21 2.17 -17.48 15.95
CA SER A 21 1.61 -18.79 16.26
C SER A 21 0.13 -18.89 15.91
N PHE A 22 -0.63 -17.81 16.04
CA PHE A 22 -2.04 -17.73 15.65
C PHE A 22 -2.21 -17.88 14.13
N VAL A 23 -1.48 -17.10 13.33
CA VAL A 23 -1.53 -17.22 11.86
C VAL A 23 -1.09 -18.61 11.41
N ARG A 24 -0.05 -19.17 12.02
CA ARG A 24 0.43 -20.52 11.69
C ARG A 24 -0.60 -21.60 12.00
N ARG A 25 -1.32 -21.49 13.12
CA ARG A 25 -2.35 -22.46 13.52
C ARG A 25 -3.58 -22.44 12.62
N ASN A 26 -3.97 -21.26 12.14
CA ASN A 26 -5.12 -21.09 11.23
C ASN A 26 -4.63 -20.83 9.80
N SER A 27 -3.56 -21.51 9.39
CA SER A 27 -2.91 -21.19 8.12
C SER A 27 -3.77 -21.56 6.93
N ASP A 28 -4.66 -22.53 7.05
CA ASP A 28 -5.71 -22.92 6.11
C ASP A 28 -6.69 -21.79 5.79
N GLU A 29 -7.00 -20.93 6.76
CA GLU A 29 -7.93 -19.81 6.59
C GLU A 29 -7.25 -18.44 6.50
N LEU A 30 -6.02 -18.30 6.99
CA LEU A 30 -5.34 -17.00 7.11
C LEU A 30 -4.01 -16.95 6.36
N GLY A 31 -3.82 -15.85 5.62
CA GLY A 31 -2.56 -15.47 5.00
C GLY A 31 -1.90 -14.28 5.71
N CYS A 32 -0.61 -14.06 5.43
CA CYS A 32 0.06 -12.84 5.87
C CYS A 32 1.06 -12.33 4.84
N THR A 33 1.07 -11.01 4.64
CA THR A 33 1.93 -10.34 3.65
C THR A 33 2.53 -9.08 4.27
N TRP A 34 3.73 -8.73 3.83
CA TRP A 34 4.40 -7.49 4.20
C TRP A 34 3.98 -6.37 3.26
N PHE A 35 3.56 -5.25 3.83
CA PHE A 35 3.28 -4.03 3.07
C PHE A 35 4.34 -3.00 3.38
N ASP A 36 4.83 -2.36 2.34
CA ASP A 36 5.75 -1.25 2.47
C ASP A 36 4.95 0.02 2.79
N GLY A 37 5.51 0.93 3.58
CA GLY A 37 4.85 2.19 3.93
C GLY A 37 4.43 2.99 2.68
N PHE A 38 5.15 2.81 1.58
CA PHE A 38 4.84 3.39 0.27
C PHE A 38 3.50 2.96 -0.29
N ASP A 39 3.19 1.67 -0.28
CA ASP A 39 1.97 1.19 -0.93
C ASP A 39 0.74 1.68 -0.17
N ILE A 40 0.86 1.80 1.15
CA ILE A 40 -0.16 2.41 2.00
C ILE A 40 -0.31 3.90 1.70
N ALA A 41 0.80 4.63 1.57
CA ALA A 41 0.78 6.06 1.24
C ALA A 41 0.20 6.32 -0.15
N ARG A 42 0.59 5.52 -1.15
CA ARG A 42 0.05 5.56 -2.52
C ARG A 42 -1.44 5.31 -2.51
N LYS A 43 -1.91 4.25 -1.84
CA LYS A 43 -3.33 3.96 -1.80
C LYS A 43 -4.16 5.05 -1.11
N ARG A 44 -3.58 5.76 -0.14
CA ARG A 44 -4.22 6.92 0.49
C ARG A 44 -4.22 8.16 -0.40
N ALA A 45 -3.22 8.31 -1.27
CA ALA A 45 -3.10 9.42 -2.20
C ALA A 45 -3.94 9.23 -3.48
N ASP A 46 -4.29 7.98 -3.80
CA ASP A 46 -5.12 7.56 -4.93
C ASP A 46 -6.48 8.28 -4.94
N ASN A 47 -6.63 9.22 -5.87
CA ASN A 47 -7.83 10.06 -5.99
C ASN A 47 -8.05 10.48 -7.44
N ALA A 48 -9.11 9.93 -8.04
CA ALA A 48 -9.48 10.16 -9.43
C ALA A 48 -9.69 11.64 -9.80
N SER A 49 -10.30 12.45 -8.94
CA SER A 49 -10.55 13.85 -9.25
C SER A 49 -9.25 14.67 -9.28
N ARG A 50 -8.28 14.32 -8.44
CA ARG A 50 -6.94 14.94 -8.46
C ARG A 50 -6.17 14.58 -9.73
N TYR A 51 -6.23 13.33 -10.16
CA TYR A 51 -5.61 12.91 -11.42
C TYR A 51 -6.21 13.66 -12.60
N ARG A 52 -7.55 13.73 -12.66
CA ARG A 52 -8.24 14.48 -13.71
C ARG A 52 -7.80 15.95 -13.75
N ALA A 53 -7.85 16.63 -12.61
CA ALA A 53 -7.45 18.04 -12.53
C ALA A 53 -5.96 18.25 -12.91
N TYR A 54 -5.09 17.31 -12.55
CA TYR A 54 -3.68 17.35 -12.93
C TYR A 54 -3.50 17.22 -14.46
N TYR A 55 -4.16 16.24 -15.09
CA TYR A 55 -4.04 16.04 -16.53
C TYR A 55 -4.70 17.14 -17.35
N GLU A 56 -5.83 17.69 -16.90
CA GLU A 56 -6.46 18.87 -17.51
C GLU A 56 -5.48 20.06 -17.47
N LEU A 57 -4.88 20.34 -16.30
CA LEU A 57 -3.88 21.41 -16.17
C LEU A 57 -2.66 21.18 -17.06
N ILE A 58 -2.12 19.97 -17.12
CA ILE A 58 -0.96 19.66 -17.97
C ILE A 58 -1.31 19.84 -19.45
N GLY A 59 -2.48 19.38 -19.89
CA GLY A 59 -2.97 19.57 -21.25
C GLY A 59 -3.03 21.04 -21.64
N GLU A 60 -3.61 21.89 -20.79
CA GLU A 60 -3.65 23.34 -21.01
C GLU A 60 -2.25 23.96 -21.14
N LYS A 61 -1.26 23.50 -20.38
CA LYS A 61 0.11 24.03 -20.47
C LYS A 61 0.84 23.56 -21.73
N ILE A 62 0.63 22.31 -22.12
CA ILE A 62 1.20 21.76 -23.36
C ILE A 62 0.70 22.57 -24.55
N GLU A 63 -0.61 22.82 -24.63
CA GLU A 63 -1.21 23.63 -25.70
C GLU A 63 -0.74 25.09 -25.66
N LYS A 64 -0.72 25.71 -24.47
CA LYS A 64 -0.31 27.10 -24.30
C LYS A 64 1.12 27.37 -24.75
N TYR A 65 2.04 26.42 -24.52
CA TYR A 65 3.47 26.61 -24.76
C TYR A 65 4.01 25.79 -25.94
N ASP A 66 3.14 25.13 -26.70
CA ASP A 66 3.49 24.24 -27.81
C ASP A 66 4.58 23.22 -27.43
N ILE A 67 4.38 22.57 -26.28
CA ILE A 67 5.37 21.63 -25.74
C ILE A 67 5.36 20.36 -26.60
N LEU A 68 6.44 20.15 -27.34
CA LEU A 68 6.61 18.91 -28.10
C LEU A 68 6.68 17.69 -27.17
N PRO A 69 6.12 16.53 -27.57
CA PRO A 69 6.17 15.32 -26.76
C PRO A 69 7.59 14.91 -26.33
N CYS A 70 8.60 15.16 -27.18
CA CYS A 70 10.00 14.88 -26.88
C CYS A 70 10.58 15.74 -25.74
N ASN A 71 9.93 16.84 -25.39
CA ASN A 71 10.34 17.75 -24.30
C ASN A 71 9.57 17.50 -23.00
N THR A 72 8.84 16.38 -22.90
CA THR A 72 8.15 15.99 -21.67
C THR A 72 9.06 15.07 -20.86
N TYR A 73 9.69 15.62 -19.81
CA TYR A 73 10.58 14.87 -18.92
C TYR A 73 9.87 14.57 -17.60
N ASN A 74 9.92 13.30 -17.18
CA ASN A 74 9.45 12.93 -15.85
C ASN A 74 10.53 13.24 -14.81
N VAL A 75 10.17 13.95 -13.73
CA VAL A 75 11.05 14.18 -12.58
C VAL A 75 10.51 13.32 -11.43
N ASP A 76 10.90 12.04 -11.40
CA ASP A 76 10.67 11.18 -10.24
C ASP A 76 11.90 11.24 -9.33
N GLU A 77 11.83 12.09 -8.30
CA GLU A 77 12.89 12.15 -7.30
C GLU A 77 12.69 11.01 -6.28
N LYS A 78 13.41 9.91 -6.46
CA LYS A 78 13.54 8.91 -5.40
C LYS A 78 14.72 9.27 -4.50
N GLY A 79 14.44 10.08 -3.48
CA GLY A 79 15.32 10.19 -2.32
C GLY A 79 15.45 8.85 -1.60
N PHE A 80 16.57 8.61 -0.91
CA PHE A 80 16.70 7.47 0.01
C PHE A 80 15.80 7.69 1.23
N LEU A 81 14.60 7.14 1.18
CA LEU A 81 13.53 7.38 2.15
C LEU A 81 13.70 6.49 3.39
N LEU A 82 14.77 6.73 4.14
CA LEU A 82 15.14 5.99 5.37
C LEU A 82 14.01 5.96 6.42
N GLY A 83 13.11 6.96 6.44
CA GLY A 83 11.96 7.01 7.35
C GLY A 83 10.73 6.19 6.93
N VAL A 84 10.66 5.71 5.69
CA VAL A 84 9.48 5.00 5.13
C VAL A 84 9.72 3.49 4.96
N ILE A 85 10.91 3.01 5.34
CA ILE A 85 11.33 1.59 5.22
C ILE A 85 10.57 0.68 6.20
N ASN A 86 9.74 1.22 7.09
CA ASN A 86 8.98 0.44 8.06
C ASN A 86 7.90 -0.41 7.37
N ARG A 87 8.27 -1.65 7.04
CA ARG A 87 7.36 -2.67 6.52
C ARG A 87 6.43 -3.12 7.62
N THR A 88 5.13 -3.12 7.36
CA THR A 88 4.13 -3.60 8.32
C THR A 88 3.58 -4.92 7.84
N LYS A 89 3.59 -5.93 8.72
CA LYS A 89 2.96 -7.23 8.45
C LYS A 89 1.45 -7.15 8.68
N ARG A 90 0.67 -7.53 7.69
CA ARG A 90 -0.80 -7.63 7.80
C ARG A 90 -1.27 -9.07 7.58
N VAL A 91 -2.38 -9.41 8.23
CA VAL A 91 -3.02 -10.73 8.19
C VAL A 91 -4.37 -10.58 7.50
N PHE A 92 -4.71 -11.50 6.60
CA PHE A 92 -5.94 -11.50 5.80
C PHE A 92 -6.52 -12.90 5.73
N SER A 93 -7.77 -13.02 5.30
CA SER A 93 -8.34 -14.31 4.95
C SER A 93 -7.66 -14.89 3.70
N ARG A 94 -7.64 -16.22 3.59
CA ARG A 94 -7.13 -16.92 2.40
C ARG A 94 -8.01 -16.71 1.18
N ALA A 95 -9.31 -16.43 1.37
CA ALA A 95 -10.20 -16.06 0.29
C ALA A 95 -9.81 -14.70 -0.33
N ASP A 96 -9.33 -13.75 0.48
CA ASP A 96 -8.96 -12.41 0.03
C ASP A 96 -7.55 -12.33 -0.58
N THR A 97 -6.71 -13.35 -0.40
CA THR A 97 -5.31 -13.31 -0.87
C THR A 97 -5.18 -13.35 -2.39
N ALA A 98 -6.15 -13.95 -3.08
CA ALA A 98 -6.22 -13.94 -4.55
C ALA A 98 -6.44 -12.51 -5.11
N ASN A 99 -7.23 -11.69 -4.42
CA ASN A 99 -7.50 -10.30 -4.83
C ASN A 99 -6.30 -9.36 -4.57
N LEU A 100 -5.37 -9.77 -3.71
CA LEU A 100 -4.20 -8.96 -3.36
C LEU A 100 -3.15 -8.90 -4.48
N TYR A 101 -2.97 -9.99 -5.23
CA TYR A 101 -2.09 -10.02 -6.40
C TYR A 101 -2.68 -9.22 -7.57
N ALA A 102 -4.01 -9.18 -7.71
CA ALA A 102 -4.68 -8.36 -8.73
C ALA A 102 -4.53 -6.85 -8.44
N HIS A 103 -4.71 -6.42 -7.19
CA HIS A 103 -4.62 -4.99 -6.84
C HIS A 103 -3.20 -4.42 -6.74
N ILE A 104 -2.18 -5.26 -6.54
CA ILE A 104 -0.78 -4.79 -6.43
C ILE A 104 -0.04 -4.88 -7.79
N LEU A 105 -0.42 -5.80 -8.68
CA LEU A 105 0.28 -6.02 -9.96
C LEU A 105 -0.48 -5.53 -11.19
N TYR A 106 -1.80 -5.31 -11.12
CA TYR A 106 -2.63 -5.05 -12.31
C TYR A 106 -3.44 -3.74 -12.32
N ASP A 107 -3.26 -2.85 -11.33
CA ASP A 107 -3.68 -1.44 -11.50
C ASP A 107 -2.52 -0.67 -12.17
N LYS A 108 -2.39 -0.87 -13.48
CA LYS A 108 -1.60 -0.02 -14.40
C LYS A 108 -2.50 0.49 -15.50
#